data_AF-A0A3E3ID59-F1
#
_entry.id   AF-A0A3E3ID59-F1
#
_cell.length_a   1.000
_cell.length_b   1.000
_cell.length_c   1.000
_cell.angle_alpha   90.00
_cell.angle_beta   90.00
_cell.angle_gamma   90.00
#
_symmetry.space_group_name_H-M   'P 1'
#
loop_
_entity.id
_entity.type
_entity.pdbx_description
1 polymer ?
#
loop_
_entity_poly.entity_id
_entity_poly.type
_entity_poly.pdbx_seq_one_letter_code
_entity_poly.pdbx_strand_id
1 'polypeptide(L)'
;MRMRGAIPAPLFSEKRAAPVTQPAPYKENVFMNNEYIASVNSGFFYLLVAGVLLFITIMCFVYLIKSYRAGLAIGMDKKVLKRAIISSATFTILPSISILLGVIALSGTLGVPFSWLRLSVIGALQYELNVAEIAAQSIGLSGLKLSEMSMSAFATISLVMTIGILGGVICCILFLKKYLGKIQKAPKAKAEGKPGFGDHATTCMFVGLCGAYIGSYVGTLTSSGNYVPLAVAAVSAAFMAVFEYFTNKKGIAVLDNFSMAVSMLAGMAAAVIMSLV
;
A
#
# COMPACT_ATOMS: atom_id res chain seq x y z
N MET A 1 31.08 -69.56 -7.18
CA MET A 1 31.67 -69.71 -5.83
C MET A 1 33.03 -69.02 -5.81
N ARG A 2 33.10 -67.78 -5.28
CA ARG A 2 34.29 -67.04 -4.78
C ARG A 2 33.85 -65.57 -4.59
N MET A 3 33.55 -65.16 -3.36
CA MET A 3 34.45 -64.53 -2.38
C MET A 3 34.74 -63.05 -2.69
N ARG A 4 34.23 -62.19 -1.79
CA ARG A 4 34.51 -60.76 -1.65
C ARG A 4 36.01 -60.48 -1.47
N GLY A 5 36.48 -59.38 -2.05
CA GLY A 5 37.80 -58.79 -1.79
C GLY A 5 37.79 -57.33 -2.22
N ALA A 6 38.03 -56.43 -1.27
CA ALA A 6 37.93 -54.97 -1.33
C ALA A 6 38.95 -54.30 -2.26
N ILE A 7 38.66 -53.04 -2.68
CA ILE A 7 39.58 -51.88 -2.87
C ILE A 7 38.71 -50.65 -3.31
N PRO A 8 39.08 -49.40 -2.98
CA PRO A 8 38.24 -48.44 -2.24
C PRO A 8 37.54 -47.35 -3.07
N ALA A 9 36.60 -46.66 -2.42
CA ALA A 9 35.90 -45.48 -2.89
C ALA A 9 36.82 -44.23 -3.00
N PRO A 10 36.64 -43.36 -4.01
CA PRO A 10 37.07 -41.98 -3.91
C PRO A 10 36.01 -41.14 -3.19
N LEU A 11 36.47 -40.36 -2.20
CA LEU A 11 35.71 -39.31 -1.53
C LEU A 11 35.11 -38.33 -2.54
N PHE A 12 33.78 -38.28 -2.64
CA PHE A 12 33.07 -37.07 -3.09
C PHE A 12 31.82 -36.87 -2.22
N SER A 13 32.01 -36.06 -1.20
CA SER A 13 31.04 -35.23 -0.47
C SER A 13 29.55 -35.57 -0.66
N GLU A 14 29.03 -36.41 0.24
CA GLU A 14 27.60 -36.52 0.51
C GLU A 14 27.12 -35.24 1.22
N LYS A 15 26.75 -34.22 0.45
CA LYS A 15 25.84 -33.18 0.93
C LYS A 15 24.49 -33.85 1.19
N ARG A 16 24.34 -34.32 2.43
CA ARG A 16 23.09 -34.69 3.08
C ARG A 16 21.99 -33.71 2.66
N ALA A 17 21.04 -34.20 1.87
CA ALA A 17 19.75 -33.58 1.70
C ALA A 17 19.15 -33.39 3.11
N ALA A 18 19.01 -32.13 3.53
CA ALA A 18 18.24 -31.82 4.73
C ALA A 18 16.76 -32.12 4.42
N PRO A 19 16.05 -32.80 5.32
CA PRO A 19 14.70 -33.28 5.07
C PRO A 19 13.75 -32.09 4.88
N VAL A 20 12.84 -32.22 3.91
CA VAL A 20 11.63 -31.41 3.79
C VAL A 20 10.90 -31.49 5.13
N THR A 21 10.97 -30.42 5.90
CA THR A 21 10.28 -30.29 7.18
C THR A 21 8.79 -30.49 6.95
N GLN A 22 8.22 -31.56 7.50
CA GLN A 22 6.78 -31.73 7.60
C GLN A 22 6.16 -30.47 8.21
N PRO A 23 5.03 -29.95 7.70
CA PRO A 23 4.34 -28.84 8.36
C PRO A 23 3.99 -29.28 9.78
N ALA A 24 4.33 -28.44 10.77
CA ALA A 24 4.09 -28.69 12.19
C ALA A 24 2.62 -29.09 12.44
N PRO A 25 2.33 -29.99 13.40
CA PRO A 25 0.99 -30.50 13.62
C PRO A 25 0.00 -29.35 13.91
N TYR A 26 -1.20 -29.42 13.32
CA TYR A 26 -2.26 -28.42 13.42
C TYR A 26 -2.50 -27.87 14.84
N LYS A 27 -2.34 -28.69 15.88
CA LYS A 27 -2.48 -28.25 17.26
C LYS A 27 -1.37 -27.29 17.71
N GLU A 28 -0.12 -27.53 17.33
CA GLU A 28 1.02 -26.67 17.66
C GLU A 28 0.90 -25.30 16.97
N ASN A 29 0.39 -25.27 15.73
CA ASN A 29 0.06 -24.02 15.03
C ASN A 29 -1.05 -23.23 15.75
N VAL A 30 -2.06 -23.91 16.30
CA VAL A 30 -3.12 -23.25 17.09
C VAL A 30 -2.58 -22.69 18.40
N PHE A 31 -1.71 -23.42 19.11
CA PHE A 31 -1.07 -22.93 20.35
C PHE A 31 -0.13 -21.76 20.09
N MET A 32 0.73 -21.85 19.05
CA MET A 32 1.62 -20.77 18.62
C MET A 32 0.84 -19.51 18.17
N ASN A 33 -0.27 -19.70 17.45
CA ASN A 33 -1.15 -18.59 17.06
C ASN A 33 -1.82 -17.93 18.27
N ASN A 34 -2.17 -18.70 19.30
CA ASN A 34 -2.82 -18.16 20.50
C ASN A 34 -1.85 -17.31 21.36
N GLU A 35 -0.59 -17.74 21.51
CA GLU A 35 0.45 -16.94 22.18
C GLU A 35 0.89 -15.71 21.38
N TYR A 36 0.93 -15.83 20.04
CA TYR A 36 1.18 -14.72 19.13
C TYR A 36 0.09 -13.64 19.26
N ILE A 37 -1.18 -14.01 19.14
CA ILE A 37 -2.30 -13.07 19.23
C ILE A 37 -2.40 -12.47 20.64
N ALA A 38 -2.14 -13.23 21.70
CA ALA A 38 -2.14 -12.73 23.08
C ALA A 38 -1.02 -11.70 23.34
N SER A 39 0.17 -11.89 22.75
CA SER A 39 1.29 -10.95 22.90
C SER A 39 1.08 -9.66 22.10
N VAL A 40 0.45 -9.77 20.93
CA VAL A 40 0.20 -8.63 20.03
C VAL A 40 -1.06 -7.85 20.43
N ASN A 41 -2.00 -8.49 21.13
CA ASN A 41 -3.26 -7.89 21.61
C ASN A 41 -3.23 -7.63 23.13
N SER A 42 -2.14 -7.04 23.64
CA SER A 42 -2.10 -6.64 25.05
C SER A 42 -2.79 -5.29 25.26
N GLY A 43 -3.58 -5.18 26.34
CA GLY A 43 -4.34 -3.96 26.65
C GLY A 43 -3.46 -2.70 26.81
N PHE A 44 -2.21 -2.87 27.24
CA PHE A 44 -1.23 -1.78 27.33
C PHE A 44 -0.86 -1.22 25.95
N PHE A 45 -0.69 -2.09 24.95
CA PHE A 45 -0.33 -1.68 23.60
C PHE A 45 -1.50 -0.96 22.90
N TYR A 46 -2.74 -1.37 23.16
CA TYR A 46 -3.93 -0.63 22.70
C TYR A 46 -4.03 0.77 23.31
N LEU A 47 -3.73 0.92 24.60
CA LEU A 47 -3.80 2.21 25.29
C LEU A 47 -2.73 3.17 24.74
N LEU A 48 -1.52 2.68 24.49
CA LEU A 48 -0.45 3.47 23.86
C LEU A 48 -0.84 3.91 22.45
N VAL A 49 -1.30 2.98 21.60
CA VAL A 49 -1.73 3.29 20.23
C VAL A 49 -2.89 4.28 20.25
N ALA A 50 -3.91 4.05 21.07
CA ALA A 50 -5.04 4.96 21.22
C ALA A 50 -4.61 6.36 21.66
N GLY A 51 -3.64 6.46 22.58
CA GLY A 51 -3.07 7.73 23.02
C GLY A 51 -2.36 8.50 21.89
N VAL A 52 -1.54 7.80 21.09
CA VAL A 52 -0.86 8.40 19.92
C VAL A 52 -1.87 8.85 18.86
N LEU A 53 -2.87 8.02 18.56
CA LEU A 53 -3.92 8.35 17.59
C LEU A 53 -4.76 9.55 18.04
N LEU A 54 -5.08 9.64 19.34
CA LEU A 54 -5.79 10.78 19.91
C LEU A 54 -4.96 12.07 19.78
N PHE A 55 -3.67 12.02 20.07
CA PHE A 55 -2.77 13.16 19.91
C PHE A 55 -2.70 13.66 18.45
N ILE A 56 -2.54 12.74 17.49
CA ILE A 56 -2.49 13.08 16.06
C ILE A 56 -3.84 13.64 15.59
N THR A 57 -4.96 13.08 16.06
CA THR A 57 -6.30 13.57 15.75
C THR A 57 -6.48 15.01 16.21
N ILE A 58 -6.07 15.33 17.45
CA ILE A 58 -6.09 16.71 17.97
C ILE A 58 -5.26 17.63 17.08
N MET A 59 -4.05 17.22 16.69
CA MET A 59 -3.20 17.99 15.79
C MET A 59 -3.88 18.26 14.44
N CYS A 60 -4.53 17.27 13.83
CA CYS A 60 -5.26 17.43 12.58
C CYS A 60 -6.37 18.48 12.72
N PHE A 61 -7.16 18.44 13.79
CA PHE A 61 -8.18 19.46 14.06
C PHE A 61 -7.59 20.87 14.22
N VAL A 62 -6.49 21.01 14.96
CA VAL A 62 -5.82 22.30 15.15
C VAL A 62 -5.30 22.86 13.82
N TYR A 63 -4.68 22.02 12.98
CA TYR A 63 -4.21 22.43 11.65
C TYR A 63 -5.36 22.77 10.70
N LEU A 64 -6.46 22.03 10.75
CA LEU A 64 -7.66 22.33 9.95
C LEU A 64 -8.20 23.73 10.29
N ILE A 65 -8.36 24.04 11.58
CA ILE A 65 -8.80 25.37 12.05
C ILE A 65 -7.82 26.46 11.60
N LYS A 66 -6.51 26.23 11.77
CA LYS A 66 -5.48 27.19 11.34
C LYS A 66 -5.49 27.42 9.83
N SER A 67 -5.63 26.36 9.03
CA SER A 67 -5.69 26.45 7.58
C SER A 67 -6.93 27.22 7.09
N TYR A 68 -8.09 26.99 7.73
CA TYR A 68 -9.33 27.70 7.44
C TYR A 68 -9.20 29.20 7.74
N ARG A 69 -8.62 29.55 8.89
CA ARG A 69 -8.34 30.94 9.26
C ARG A 69 -7.34 31.62 8.33
N ALA A 70 -6.27 30.92 7.94
CA ALA A 70 -5.30 31.41 6.98
C ALA A 70 -5.92 31.64 5.60
N GLY A 71 -6.78 30.73 5.14
CA GLY A 71 -7.54 30.88 3.89
C GLY A 71 -8.43 32.13 3.88
N LEU A 72 -9.12 32.40 4.98
CA LEU A 72 -9.90 33.62 5.15
C LEU A 72 -9.03 34.88 5.14
N ALA A 73 -7.85 34.84 5.79
CA ALA A 73 -6.93 35.98 5.83
C ALA A 73 -6.32 36.32 4.45
N ILE A 74 -6.21 35.34 3.56
CA ILE A 74 -5.74 35.52 2.17
C ILE A 74 -6.88 36.03 1.26
N GLY A 75 -8.11 36.16 1.78
CA GLY A 75 -9.26 36.68 1.03
C GLY A 75 -9.95 35.64 0.15
N MET A 76 -9.80 34.34 0.42
CA MET A 76 -10.58 33.31 -0.29
C MET A 76 -12.07 33.44 0.03
N ASP A 77 -12.92 33.28 -1.00
CA ASP A 77 -14.36 33.20 -0.82
C ASP A 77 -14.73 31.98 0.07
N LYS A 78 -15.55 32.24 1.09
CA LYS A 78 -16.11 31.22 2.00
C LYS A 78 -16.81 30.10 1.24
N LYS A 79 -17.43 30.39 0.09
CA LYS A 79 -18.08 29.40 -0.77
C LYS A 79 -17.07 28.41 -1.35
N VAL A 80 -15.91 28.89 -1.82
CA VAL A 80 -14.84 28.04 -2.36
C VAL A 80 -14.24 27.18 -1.26
N LEU A 81 -13.99 27.75 -0.08
CA LEU A 81 -13.44 27.03 1.06
C LEU A 81 -14.40 25.94 1.57
N LYS A 82 -15.70 26.25 1.71
CA LYS A 82 -16.72 25.26 2.09
C LYS A 82 -16.88 24.17 1.04
N ARG A 83 -16.85 24.53 -0.26
CA ARG A 83 -16.93 23.57 -1.37
C ARG A 83 -15.72 22.64 -1.36
N ALA A 84 -14.52 23.15 -1.15
CA ALA A 84 -13.31 22.33 -1.06
C ALA A 84 -13.39 21.35 0.12
N ILE A 85 -13.82 21.80 1.31
CA ILE A 85 -13.97 20.92 2.48
C ILE A 85 -15.00 19.81 2.22
N ILE A 86 -16.18 20.17 1.68
CA ILE A 86 -17.23 19.17 1.39
C ILE A 86 -16.74 18.19 0.32
N SER A 87 -16.08 18.67 -0.73
CA SER A 87 -15.52 17.81 -1.78
C SER A 87 -14.50 16.83 -1.23
N SER A 88 -13.55 17.29 -0.40
CA SER A 88 -12.53 16.44 0.21
C SER A 88 -13.13 15.45 1.22
N ALA A 89 -14.13 15.87 2.01
CA ALA A 89 -14.80 15.00 2.96
C ALA A 89 -15.56 13.88 2.25
N THR A 90 -16.36 14.22 1.23
CA THR A 90 -17.12 13.22 0.44
C THR A 90 -16.19 12.29 -0.33
N PHE A 91 -15.08 12.80 -0.88
CA PHE A 91 -14.07 11.99 -1.57
C PHE A 91 -13.36 11.00 -0.63
N THR A 92 -13.19 11.34 0.65
CA THR A 92 -12.46 10.48 1.61
C THR A 92 -13.32 9.31 2.10
N ILE A 93 -14.66 9.43 2.12
CA ILE A 93 -15.55 8.39 2.65
C ILE A 93 -15.42 7.09 1.84
N LEU A 94 -15.40 7.19 0.51
CA LEU A 94 -15.43 6.02 -0.39
C LEU A 94 -14.15 5.16 -0.26
N PRO A 95 -12.93 5.73 -0.30
CA PRO A 95 -11.70 4.99 -0.03
C PRO A 95 -11.58 4.54 1.43
N SER A 96 -12.13 5.29 2.40
CA SER A 96 -12.02 4.94 3.82
C SER A 96 -12.69 3.61 4.18
N ILE A 97 -13.84 3.30 3.56
CA ILE A 97 -14.51 1.99 3.77
C ILE A 97 -13.61 0.85 3.27
N SER A 98 -12.97 1.03 2.11
CA SER A 98 -12.03 0.06 1.55
C SER A 98 -10.78 -0.09 2.44
N ILE A 99 -10.31 1.02 3.02
CA ILE A 99 -9.20 1.01 3.97
C ILE A 99 -9.57 0.22 5.23
N LEU A 100 -10.76 0.44 5.81
CA LEU A 100 -11.21 -0.31 7.00
C LEU A 100 -11.27 -1.82 6.76
N LEU A 101 -11.72 -2.26 5.59
CA LEU A 101 -11.71 -3.68 5.23
C LEU A 101 -10.27 -4.23 5.14
N GLY A 102 -9.35 -3.47 4.56
CA GLY A 102 -7.95 -3.86 4.52
C GLY A 102 -7.26 -3.84 5.90
N VAL A 103 -7.66 -2.94 6.82
CA VAL A 103 -7.22 -2.98 8.23
C VAL A 103 -7.63 -4.30 8.86
N ILE A 104 -8.89 -4.74 8.69
CA ILE A 104 -9.40 -5.99 9.25
C ILE A 104 -8.63 -7.19 8.68
N ALA A 105 -8.39 -7.20 7.37
CA ALA A 105 -7.63 -8.25 6.70
C ALA A 105 -6.17 -8.34 7.20
N LEU A 106 -5.49 -7.20 7.31
CA LEU A 106 -4.11 -7.12 7.80
C LEU A 106 -3.99 -7.39 9.31
N SER A 107 -5.01 -7.02 10.08
CA SER A 107 -5.03 -7.24 11.52
C SER A 107 -5.05 -8.73 11.88
N GLY A 108 -5.56 -9.58 10.98
CA GLY A 108 -5.51 -11.03 11.15
C GLY A 108 -4.09 -11.59 11.11
N THR A 109 -3.21 -11.05 10.27
CA THR A 109 -1.83 -11.53 10.12
C THR A 109 -0.84 -10.72 10.97
N LEU A 110 -0.90 -9.40 10.93
CA LEU A 110 0.08 -8.49 11.54
C LEU A 110 -0.35 -7.97 12.92
N GLY A 111 -1.54 -8.35 13.38
CA GLY A 111 -2.12 -7.88 14.63
C GLY A 111 -2.87 -6.56 14.51
N VAL A 112 -3.91 -6.43 15.33
CA VAL A 112 -4.85 -5.31 15.31
C VAL A 112 -4.19 -3.96 15.65
N PRO A 113 -3.44 -3.79 16.76
CA PRO A 113 -2.98 -2.45 17.13
C PRO A 113 -1.82 -1.95 16.28
N PHE A 114 -0.95 -2.85 15.77
CA PHE A 114 0.13 -2.48 14.86
C PHE A 114 -0.41 -2.04 13.49
N SER A 115 -1.35 -2.80 12.92
CA SER A 115 -2.01 -2.46 11.65
C SER A 115 -2.79 -1.15 11.76
N TRP A 116 -3.48 -0.93 12.88
CA TRP A 116 -4.26 0.28 13.11
C TRP A 116 -3.38 1.53 13.25
N LEU A 117 -2.28 1.46 14.00
CA LEU A 117 -1.33 2.58 14.10
C LEU A 117 -0.72 2.92 12.73
N ARG A 118 -0.23 1.91 11.99
CA ARG A 118 0.37 2.14 10.66
C ARG A 118 -0.60 2.80 9.70
N LEU A 119 -1.80 2.25 9.55
CA LEU A 119 -2.77 2.76 8.58
C LEU A 119 -3.28 4.16 8.94
N SER A 120 -3.28 4.51 10.23
CA SER A 120 -3.66 5.85 10.68
C SER A 120 -2.56 6.91 10.52
N VAL A 121 -1.28 6.53 10.63
CA VAL A 121 -0.14 7.49 10.62
C VAL A 121 0.57 7.56 9.26
N ILE A 122 0.75 6.41 8.58
CA ILE A 122 1.42 6.32 7.28
C ILE A 122 0.41 6.52 6.14
N GLY A 123 -0.81 5.99 6.31
CA GLY A 123 -1.96 6.39 5.49
C GLY A 123 -1.93 5.97 4.03
N ALA A 124 -1.45 4.77 3.70
CA ALA A 124 -1.52 4.25 2.33
C ALA A 124 -1.67 2.72 2.28
N LEU A 125 -2.90 2.22 2.36
CA LEU A 125 -3.16 0.77 2.42
C LEU A 125 -2.55 0.01 1.23
N GLN A 126 -2.59 0.60 0.03
CA GLN A 126 -1.96 0.02 -1.14
C GLN A 126 -0.44 -0.13 -0.97
N TYR A 127 0.22 0.83 -0.34
CA TYR A 127 1.65 0.71 -0.04
C TYR A 127 1.89 -0.38 1.01
N GLU A 128 1.09 -0.39 2.07
CA GLU A 128 1.19 -1.35 3.18
C GLU A 128 1.11 -2.79 2.71
N LEU A 129 0.09 -3.13 1.92
CA LEU A 129 -0.09 -4.46 1.38
C LEU A 129 1.03 -4.87 0.43
N ASN A 130 1.44 -3.98 -0.49
CA ASN A 130 2.50 -4.31 -1.46
C ASN A 130 3.83 -4.58 -0.77
N VAL A 131 4.23 -3.75 0.21
CA VAL A 131 5.49 -3.95 0.92
C VAL A 131 5.43 -5.18 1.81
N ALA A 132 4.29 -5.42 2.47
CA ALA A 132 4.10 -6.63 3.28
C ALA A 132 4.19 -7.90 2.44
N GLU A 133 3.58 -7.91 1.26
CA GLU A 133 3.62 -9.05 0.33
C GLU A 133 5.03 -9.26 -0.25
N ILE A 134 5.71 -8.19 -0.69
CA ILE A 134 7.10 -8.26 -1.16
C ILE A 134 8.03 -8.76 -0.03
N ALA A 135 7.83 -8.27 1.19
CA ALA A 135 8.62 -8.71 2.34
C ALA A 135 8.34 -10.20 2.67
N ALA A 136 7.09 -10.64 2.63
CA ALA A 136 6.72 -12.04 2.85
C ALA A 136 7.34 -12.96 1.78
N GLN A 137 7.26 -12.57 0.50
CA GLN A 137 7.89 -13.33 -0.60
C GLN A 137 9.41 -13.34 -0.47
N SER A 138 10.03 -12.26 0.01
CA SER A 138 11.50 -12.18 0.19
C SER A 138 12.05 -13.13 1.26
N ILE A 139 11.21 -13.53 2.22
CA ILE A 139 11.57 -14.50 3.26
C ILE A 139 11.11 -15.93 2.91
N GLY A 140 10.64 -16.16 1.69
CA GLY A 140 10.27 -17.48 1.16
C GLY A 140 8.82 -17.91 1.42
N LEU A 141 7.94 -17.01 1.86
CA LEU A 141 6.51 -17.30 2.03
C LEU A 141 5.79 -17.18 0.69
N SER A 142 4.74 -17.99 0.50
CA SER A 142 3.89 -17.90 -0.71
C SER A 142 2.95 -16.67 -0.70
N GLY A 143 3.04 -15.83 0.34
CA GLY A 143 2.33 -14.57 0.52
C GLY A 143 1.94 -14.30 1.98
N LEU A 144 1.05 -13.32 2.20
CA LEU A 144 0.44 -13.02 3.51
C LEU A 144 -0.58 -14.11 3.95
N LYS A 145 -0.09 -15.29 4.35
CA LYS A 145 -0.94 -16.37 4.89
C LYS A 145 -0.64 -16.64 6.37
N LEU A 146 -1.70 -16.66 7.19
CA LEU A 146 -1.60 -16.97 8.63
C LEU A 146 -0.98 -18.35 8.92
N SER A 147 -1.19 -19.33 8.04
CA SER A 147 -0.72 -20.72 8.26
C SER A 147 0.79 -20.89 8.19
N GLU A 148 1.51 -19.93 7.60
CA GLU A 148 2.96 -19.97 7.41
C GLU A 148 3.68 -18.87 8.23
N MET A 149 2.92 -18.08 9.00
CA MET A 149 3.47 -16.94 9.73
C MET A 149 4.16 -17.39 11.03
N SER A 150 5.44 -17.02 11.19
CA SER A 150 6.20 -17.18 12.43
C SER A 150 6.49 -15.83 13.08
N MET A 151 6.86 -15.83 14.37
CA MET A 151 7.25 -14.60 15.08
C MET A 151 8.45 -13.90 14.42
N SER A 152 9.38 -14.68 13.86
CA SER A 152 10.56 -14.16 13.13
C SER A 152 10.18 -13.53 11.78
N ALA A 153 9.24 -14.15 11.06
CA ALA A 153 8.67 -13.61 9.82
C ALA A 153 7.92 -12.30 10.09
N PHE A 154 7.13 -12.27 11.16
CA PHE A 154 6.42 -11.07 11.61
C PHE A 154 7.38 -9.91 11.91
N ALA A 155 8.44 -10.15 12.70
CA ALA A 155 9.41 -9.12 13.04
C ALA A 155 10.13 -8.58 11.79
N THR A 156 10.49 -9.47 10.87
CA THR A 156 11.18 -9.10 9.62
C THR A 156 10.27 -8.26 8.70
N ILE A 157 9.03 -8.71 8.48
CA ILE A 157 8.05 -7.98 7.68
C ILE A 157 7.76 -6.61 8.30
N SER A 158 7.48 -6.58 9.61
CA SER A 158 7.20 -5.34 10.34
C SER A 158 8.36 -4.34 10.28
N LEU A 159 9.60 -4.83 10.35
CA LEU A 159 10.80 -4.00 10.25
C LEU A 159 10.97 -3.46 8.82
N VAL A 160 10.89 -4.30 7.79
CA VAL A 160 10.99 -3.88 6.38
C VAL A 160 9.93 -2.83 6.05
N MET A 161 8.69 -3.07 6.46
CA MET A 161 7.60 -2.12 6.26
C MET A 161 7.86 -0.79 6.97
N THR A 162 8.48 -0.79 8.16
CA THR A 162 8.76 0.41 8.97
C THR A 162 9.95 1.21 8.43
N ILE A 163 11.03 0.53 8.02
CA ILE A 163 12.18 1.18 7.42
C ILE A 163 11.85 1.71 6.03
N GLY A 164 11.05 0.97 5.24
CA GLY A 164 10.69 1.36 3.87
C GLY A 164 10.00 2.73 3.80
N ILE A 165 9.13 3.04 4.77
CA ILE A 165 8.41 4.32 4.79
C ILE A 165 9.27 5.49 5.30
N LEU A 166 10.31 5.19 6.09
CA LEU A 166 11.19 6.20 6.68
C LEU A 166 11.84 7.08 5.60
N GLY A 167 12.19 6.50 4.45
CA GLY A 167 12.72 7.24 3.31
C GLY A 167 11.77 8.33 2.81
N GLY A 168 10.47 8.02 2.70
CA GLY A 168 9.44 8.98 2.30
C GLY A 168 9.29 10.10 3.32
N VAL A 169 9.23 9.76 4.61
CA VAL A 169 9.09 10.74 5.70
C VAL A 169 10.32 11.65 5.79
N ILE A 170 11.53 11.10 5.71
CA ILE A 170 12.78 11.86 5.72
C ILE A 170 12.85 12.80 4.51
N CYS A 171 12.48 12.32 3.32
CA CYS A 171 12.41 13.15 2.13
C CYS A 171 11.42 14.30 2.29
N CYS A 172 10.24 14.04 2.86
CA CYS A 172 9.26 15.07 3.18
C CYS A 172 9.83 16.10 4.18
N ILE A 173 10.51 15.69 5.24
CA ILE A 173 11.05 16.64 6.23
C ILE A 173 12.13 17.55 5.61
N LEU A 174 13.03 16.98 4.80
CA LEU A 174 14.19 17.72 4.26
C LEU A 174 13.86 18.51 2.99
N PHE A 175 13.06 17.97 2.09
CA PHE A 175 12.84 18.53 0.76
C PHE A 175 11.50 19.24 0.60
N LEU A 176 10.50 19.03 1.46
CA LEU A 176 9.17 19.63 1.27
C LEU A 176 9.18 21.15 1.31
N LYS A 177 9.96 21.77 2.20
CA LYS A 177 10.09 23.25 2.24
C LYS A 177 10.70 23.81 0.95
N LYS A 178 11.72 23.13 0.40
CA LYS A 178 12.35 23.53 -0.87
C LYS A 178 11.43 23.27 -2.07
N TYR A 179 10.68 22.16 -2.05
CA TYR A 179 9.72 21.78 -3.07
C TYR A 179 8.54 22.76 -3.13
N LEU A 180 7.87 22.98 -1.99
CA LEU A 180 6.74 23.91 -1.89
C LEU A 180 7.17 25.34 -2.21
N GLY A 181 8.36 25.75 -1.74
CA GLY A 181 8.94 27.04 -2.07
C GLY A 181 9.26 27.22 -3.56
N LYS A 182 9.64 26.16 -4.29
CA LYS A 182 9.85 26.21 -5.74
C LYS A 182 8.54 26.22 -6.52
N ILE A 183 7.53 25.47 -6.08
CA ILE A 183 6.20 25.46 -6.71
C ILE A 183 5.47 26.78 -6.50
N GLN A 184 5.56 27.38 -5.31
CA GLN A 184 4.95 28.68 -5.03
C GLN A 184 5.65 29.85 -5.72
N LYS A 185 6.96 29.74 -5.97
CA LYS A 185 7.75 30.75 -6.70
C LYS A 185 7.73 30.56 -8.21
N ALA A 186 7.32 29.39 -8.70
CA ALA A 186 7.09 29.21 -10.13
C ALA A 186 6.00 30.20 -10.56
N PRO A 187 6.21 31.00 -11.62
CA PRO A 187 5.26 32.01 -12.02
C PRO A 187 3.91 31.35 -12.26
N LYS A 188 2.86 31.82 -11.57
CA LYS A 188 1.47 31.49 -11.94
C LYS A 188 1.37 31.79 -13.43
N ALA A 189 1.10 30.76 -14.24
CA ALA A 189 1.01 30.89 -15.67
C ALA A 189 0.16 32.14 -15.99
N LYS A 190 0.82 33.15 -16.56
CA LYS A 190 0.11 34.27 -17.18
C LYS A 190 -0.82 33.66 -18.22
N ALA A 191 -2.01 34.24 -18.30
CA ALA A 191 -2.99 34.09 -19.37
C ALA A 191 -2.41 33.45 -20.64
N GLU A 192 -2.82 32.22 -20.94
CA GLU A 192 -2.70 31.47 -22.21
C GLU A 192 -2.39 29.98 -21.94
N GLY A 193 -3.42 29.20 -21.60
CA GLY A 193 -3.57 27.76 -21.93
C GLY A 193 -2.44 26.75 -21.67
N LYS A 194 -1.30 27.13 -21.11
CA LYS A 194 -0.12 26.27 -20.94
C LYS A 194 -0.08 25.76 -19.49
N PRO A 195 0.11 24.44 -19.27
CA PRO A 195 0.20 23.88 -17.93
C PRO A 195 1.35 24.53 -17.16
N GLY A 196 1.13 24.87 -15.90
CA GLY A 196 2.17 25.42 -15.04
C GLY A 196 3.26 24.38 -14.74
N PHE A 197 4.42 24.82 -14.23
CA PHE A 197 5.46 23.90 -13.73
C PHE A 197 4.89 22.90 -12.70
N GLY A 198 3.92 23.33 -11.88
CA GLY A 198 3.21 22.46 -10.96
C GLY A 198 2.41 21.35 -11.65
N ASP A 199 1.70 21.66 -12.74
CA ASP A 199 0.91 20.68 -13.49
C ASP A 199 1.81 19.65 -14.17
N HIS A 200 2.93 20.10 -14.75
CA HIS A 200 3.94 19.20 -15.32
C HIS A 200 4.60 18.32 -14.25
N ALA A 201 4.92 18.87 -13.07
CA ALA A 201 5.49 18.09 -11.98
C ALA A 201 4.52 17.00 -11.49
N THR A 202 3.23 17.33 -11.33
CA THR A 202 2.20 16.34 -10.96
C THR A 202 2.02 15.28 -12.05
N THR A 203 2.02 15.69 -13.33
CA THR A 203 1.92 14.75 -14.46
C THR A 203 3.11 13.78 -14.48
N CYS A 204 4.35 14.27 -14.35
CA CYS A 204 5.54 13.42 -14.30
C CYS A 204 5.52 12.46 -13.11
N MET A 205 4.99 12.88 -11.95
CA MET A 205 4.85 12.02 -10.77
C MET A 205 3.89 10.85 -11.04
N PHE A 206 2.73 11.12 -11.66
CA PHE A 206 1.78 10.07 -12.03
C PHE A 206 2.35 9.12 -13.07
N VAL A 207 3.03 9.64 -14.10
CA VAL A 207 3.67 8.79 -15.12
C VAL A 207 4.76 7.91 -14.51
N GLY A 208 5.58 8.45 -13.59
CA GLY A 208 6.59 7.68 -12.87
C GLY A 208 5.99 6.58 -12.00
N LEU A 209 4.88 6.86 -11.31
CA LEU A 209 4.14 5.88 -10.53
C LEU A 209 3.61 4.74 -11.41
N CYS A 210 2.93 5.07 -12.51
CA CYS A 210 2.45 4.08 -13.48
C CYS A 210 3.61 3.26 -14.05
N GLY A 211 4.74 3.89 -14.38
CA GLY A 211 5.93 3.23 -14.90
C GLY A 211 6.52 2.21 -13.92
N ALA A 212 6.59 2.54 -12.63
CA ALA A 212 7.07 1.62 -11.60
C ALA A 212 6.18 0.38 -11.46
N TYR A 213 4.86 0.57 -11.44
CA TYR A 213 3.90 -0.55 -11.33
C TYR A 213 3.87 -1.41 -12.59
N ILE A 214 3.81 -0.81 -13.78
CA ILE A 214 3.83 -1.55 -15.05
C ILE A 214 5.16 -2.29 -15.21
N GLY A 215 6.28 -1.67 -14.83
CA GLY A 215 7.60 -2.32 -14.82
C GLY A 215 7.62 -3.57 -13.92
N SER A 216 7.05 -3.48 -12.73
CA SER A 216 6.88 -4.64 -11.83
C SER A 216 6.03 -5.74 -12.48
N TYR A 217 4.90 -5.37 -13.11
CA TYR A 217 4.01 -6.32 -13.78
C TYR A 217 4.67 -7.04 -14.98
N VAL A 218 5.45 -6.31 -15.78
CA VAL A 218 6.24 -6.90 -16.88
C VAL A 218 7.36 -7.81 -16.33
N GLY A 219 7.97 -7.45 -15.20
CA GLY A 219 8.91 -8.32 -14.48
C GLY A 219 8.25 -9.63 -14.04
N THR A 220 7.04 -9.56 -13.49
CA THR A 220 6.27 -10.77 -13.12
C THR A 220 5.92 -11.61 -14.35
N LEU A 221 5.53 -11.01 -15.46
CA LEU A 221 5.28 -11.74 -16.71
C LEU A 221 6.52 -12.51 -17.20
N THR A 222 7.71 -11.89 -17.08
CA THR A 222 8.96 -12.48 -17.56
C THR A 222 9.46 -13.61 -16.63
N SER A 223 9.30 -13.46 -15.31
CA SER A 223 9.78 -14.45 -14.34
C SER A 223 8.81 -15.62 -14.10
N SER A 224 7.50 -15.39 -14.10
CA SER A 224 6.49 -16.40 -13.75
C SER A 224 5.51 -16.72 -14.89
N GLY A 225 5.62 -16.07 -16.05
CA GLY A 225 4.72 -16.28 -17.19
C GLY A 225 3.29 -15.77 -16.96
N ASN A 226 3.04 -15.09 -15.83
CA ASN A 226 1.70 -14.68 -15.43
C ASN A 226 1.34 -13.31 -16.06
N TYR A 227 0.42 -13.33 -17.03
CA TYR A 227 -0.04 -12.13 -17.75
C TYR A 227 -1.20 -11.40 -17.05
N VAL A 228 -1.78 -11.98 -16.00
CA VAL A 228 -2.95 -11.44 -15.30
C VAL A 228 -2.73 -10.00 -14.82
N PRO A 229 -1.59 -9.62 -14.21
CA PRO A 229 -1.38 -8.24 -13.74
C PRO A 229 -1.37 -7.21 -14.88
N LEU A 230 -0.83 -7.56 -16.04
CA LEU A 230 -0.77 -6.69 -17.22
C LEU A 230 -2.15 -6.57 -17.88
N ALA A 231 -2.89 -7.67 -17.97
CA ALA A 231 -4.26 -7.67 -18.49
C ALA A 231 -5.21 -6.86 -17.60
N VAL A 232 -5.11 -7.01 -16.27
CA VAL A 232 -5.89 -6.22 -15.30
C VAL A 232 -5.58 -4.73 -15.42
N ALA A 233 -4.30 -4.37 -15.59
CA ALA A 233 -3.90 -2.99 -15.82
C ALA A 233 -4.52 -2.42 -17.11
N ALA A 234 -4.52 -3.19 -18.20
CA ALA A 234 -5.14 -2.78 -19.47
C ALA A 234 -6.67 -2.62 -19.36
N VAL A 235 -7.35 -3.55 -18.68
CA VAL A 235 -8.80 -3.46 -18.42
C VAL A 235 -9.12 -2.24 -17.57
N SER A 236 -8.36 -2.00 -16.49
CA SER A 236 -8.55 -0.84 -15.61
C SER A 236 -8.35 0.47 -16.36
N ALA A 237 -7.32 0.55 -17.23
CA ALA A 237 -7.06 1.70 -18.08
C ALA A 237 -8.20 1.94 -19.10
N ALA A 238 -8.73 0.87 -19.70
CA ALA A 238 -9.86 0.96 -20.62
C ALA A 238 -11.13 1.48 -19.93
N PHE A 239 -11.47 0.95 -18.75
CA PHE A 239 -12.60 1.45 -17.96
C PHE A 239 -12.43 2.92 -17.58
N MET A 240 -11.23 3.30 -17.15
CA MET A 240 -10.94 4.69 -16.79
C MET A 240 -11.03 5.64 -17.98
N ALA A 241 -10.52 5.23 -19.15
CA ALA A 241 -10.66 5.99 -20.40
C ALA A 241 -12.12 6.15 -20.85
N VAL A 242 -12.95 5.11 -20.67
CA VAL A 242 -14.39 5.18 -20.94
C VAL A 242 -15.07 6.17 -20.00
N PHE A 243 -14.81 6.09 -18.69
CA PHE A 243 -15.37 7.05 -17.73
C PHE A 243 -14.91 8.48 -18.00
N GLU A 244 -13.63 8.69 -18.29
CA GLU A 244 -13.09 10.02 -18.62
C GLU A 244 -13.70 10.58 -19.90
N TYR A 245 -13.95 9.75 -20.92
CA TYR A 245 -14.70 10.15 -22.11
C TYR A 245 -16.13 10.62 -21.76
N PHE A 246 -16.82 9.89 -20.88
CA PHE A 246 -18.16 10.28 -20.43
C PHE A 246 -18.14 11.54 -19.55
N THR A 247 -17.13 11.73 -18.70
CA THR A 247 -17.00 12.94 -17.87
C THR A 247 -16.70 14.18 -18.72
N ASN A 248 -15.72 14.10 -19.63
CA ASN A 248 -15.33 15.23 -20.49
C ASN A 248 -16.42 15.63 -21.48
N LYS A 249 -17.21 14.68 -21.98
CA LYS A 249 -18.24 14.95 -23.00
C LYS A 249 -19.62 15.31 -22.42
N LYS A 250 -19.96 14.85 -21.20
CA LYS A 250 -21.25 15.15 -20.54
C LYS A 250 -21.16 16.11 -19.35
N GLY A 251 -19.95 16.51 -18.92
CA GLY A 251 -19.75 17.55 -17.90
C GLY A 251 -20.23 17.19 -16.48
N ILE A 252 -20.44 15.89 -16.19
CA ILE A 252 -20.94 15.44 -14.90
C ILE A 252 -19.73 15.28 -13.95
N ALA A 253 -19.36 16.37 -13.26
CA ALA A 253 -18.25 16.39 -12.29
C ALA A 253 -18.42 15.42 -11.09
N VAL A 254 -19.63 14.88 -10.90
CA VAL A 254 -19.88 13.81 -9.93
C VAL A 254 -19.13 12.54 -10.33
N LEU A 255 -18.98 12.29 -11.64
CA LEU A 255 -18.40 11.05 -12.16
C LEU A 255 -16.88 10.98 -11.98
N ASP A 256 -16.15 12.10 -11.87
CA ASP A 256 -14.69 12.07 -11.62
C ASP A 256 -14.35 11.42 -10.28
N ASN A 257 -15.13 11.74 -9.24
CA ASN A 257 -14.92 11.18 -7.92
C ASN A 257 -15.29 9.69 -7.85
N PHE A 258 -16.24 9.23 -8.68
CA PHE A 258 -16.64 7.83 -8.75
C PHE A 258 -15.77 7.01 -9.73
N SER A 259 -15.24 7.62 -10.78
CA SER A 259 -14.42 6.96 -11.82
C SER A 259 -13.20 6.28 -11.22
N MET A 260 -12.52 6.93 -10.27
CA MET A 260 -11.37 6.36 -9.56
C MET A 260 -11.72 5.10 -8.75
N ALA A 261 -12.84 5.12 -8.02
CA ALA A 261 -13.24 3.96 -7.21
C ALA A 261 -13.81 2.82 -8.07
N VAL A 262 -14.58 3.14 -9.11
CA VAL A 262 -15.18 2.15 -10.00
C VAL A 262 -14.13 1.47 -10.86
N SER A 263 -13.12 2.20 -11.36
CA SER A 263 -12.01 1.60 -12.11
C SER A 263 -11.19 0.64 -11.25
N MET A 264 -10.93 0.98 -9.98
CA MET A 264 -10.29 0.08 -9.02
C MET A 264 -11.12 -1.20 -8.79
N LEU A 265 -12.42 -1.07 -8.55
CA LEU A 265 -13.32 -2.22 -8.36
C LEU A 265 -13.40 -3.11 -9.61
N ALA A 266 -13.50 -2.50 -10.80
CA ALA A 266 -13.52 -3.22 -12.07
C ALA A 266 -12.20 -3.98 -12.30
N GLY A 267 -11.06 -3.36 -11.98
CA GLY A 267 -9.75 -4.01 -12.03
C GLY A 267 -9.66 -5.23 -11.12
N MET A 268 -10.10 -5.12 -9.87
CA MET A 268 -10.13 -6.26 -8.95
C MET A 268 -11.08 -7.37 -9.42
N ALA A 269 -12.27 -7.02 -9.91
CA ALA A 269 -13.21 -8.01 -10.44
C ALA A 269 -12.63 -8.76 -11.66
N ALA A 270 -11.97 -8.04 -12.57
CA ALA A 270 -11.29 -8.62 -13.71
C ALA A 270 -10.14 -9.55 -13.28
N ALA A 271 -9.39 -9.18 -12.24
CA ALA A 271 -8.32 -10.02 -11.69
C ALA A 271 -8.85 -11.34 -11.13
N VAL A 272 -9.96 -11.31 -10.39
CA VAL A 272 -10.60 -12.52 -9.86
C VAL A 272 -11.10 -13.42 -10.99
N ILE A 273 -11.76 -12.85 -12.00
CA ILE A 273 -12.28 -13.62 -13.15
C ILE A 273 -11.13 -14.28 -13.92
N MET A 274 -10.06 -13.52 -14.20
CA MET A 274 -8.90 -14.06 -14.93
C MET A 274 -8.05 -15.02 -14.09
N SER A 275 -8.11 -14.96 -12.76
CA SER A 275 -7.43 -15.90 -11.89
C SER A 275 -8.22 -17.19 -11.67
N LEU A 276 -9.51 -17.21 -12.01
CA LEU A 276 -10.39 -18.39 -11.93
C LEU A 276 -10.46 -19.20 -13.24
N VAL A 277 -10.02 -18.60 -14.35
CA VAL A 277 -9.90 -19.23 -15.68
C VAL A 277 -8.48 -19.74 -15.87
#